data_AF-A0A497M1J6-F1
#
_entry.id   AF-A0A497M1J6-F1
#
_cell.length_a   1.000
_cell.length_b   1.000
_cell.length_c   1.000
_cell.angle_alpha   90.00
_cell.angle_beta   90.00
_cell.angle_gamma   90.00
#
_symmetry.space_group_name_H-M   'P 1'
#
loop_
_entity.id
_entity.type
_entity.pdbx_description
1 polymer ?
#
loop_
_entity_poly.entity_id
_entity_poly.type
_entity_poly.pdbx_seq_one_letter_code
_entity_poly.pdbx_strand_id
1 'polypeptide(L)'
;MNFTGLRRLVKREVRRMKAKVRGIYSTALTKLLLENGFEIVQPSLTIKKRFKLDGNQEPPDLKIKDRFDLQGIRVLGTPEATSAFQHMLHSSLEDVLTRRWMVSVDGIYRGSIKESDEHFLYVDLGCGVTGRLSKSEVTDGGPRQVIVQVERKRL
;
A
#
# COMPACT_ATOMS: atom_id res chain seq x y z
N MET A 1 -48.04 -14.32 -26.60
CA MET A 1 -46.57 -14.18 -26.74
C MET A 1 -45.95 -14.41 -25.38
N ASN A 2 -45.29 -15.55 -25.19
CA ASN A 2 -44.69 -15.93 -23.91
C ASN A 2 -43.24 -15.44 -23.87
N PHE A 3 -42.93 -14.52 -22.96
CA PHE A 3 -41.55 -14.11 -22.67
C PHE A 3 -40.90 -15.14 -21.75
N THR A 4 -40.27 -16.15 -22.35
CA THR A 4 -39.35 -17.07 -21.66
C THR A 4 -37.96 -16.48 -21.69
N GLY A 5 -37.54 -15.80 -20.62
CA GLY A 5 -36.16 -15.36 -20.54
C GLY A 5 -35.84 -14.44 -19.38
N LEU A 6 -35.77 -14.96 -18.15
CA LEU A 6 -35.04 -14.28 -17.08
C LEU A 6 -33.56 -14.64 -17.20
N ARG A 7 -32.76 -13.77 -17.82
CA ARG A 7 -31.29 -13.92 -17.82
C ARG A 7 -30.76 -13.54 -16.45
N ARG A 8 -30.06 -14.47 -15.80
CA ARG A 8 -29.31 -14.24 -14.56
C ARG A 8 -28.23 -13.17 -14.85
N LEU A 9 -28.42 -11.98 -14.31
CA LEU A 9 -27.39 -10.94 -14.26
C LEU A 9 -26.15 -11.54 -13.58
N VAL A 10 -25.01 -11.37 -14.26
CA VAL A 10 -23.65 -11.72 -13.86
C VAL A 10 -23.51 -11.76 -12.33
N LYS A 11 -23.18 -12.93 -11.77
CA LYS A 11 -22.67 -12.99 -10.39
C LYS A 11 -21.48 -12.03 -10.34
N ARG A 12 -21.64 -10.86 -9.70
CA ARG A 12 -20.49 -10.05 -9.29
C ARG A 12 -19.70 -10.95 -8.33
N GLU A 13 -18.66 -11.58 -8.86
CA GLU A 13 -17.68 -12.25 -8.05
C GLU A 13 -17.01 -11.13 -7.24
N VAL A 14 -17.34 -11.05 -5.96
CA VAL A 14 -16.69 -10.10 -5.05
C VAL A 14 -15.25 -10.58 -4.95
N ARG A 15 -14.38 -9.97 -5.76
CA ARG A 15 -12.96 -10.28 -5.75
C ARG A 15 -12.43 -10.05 -4.33
N ARG A 16 -12.02 -11.13 -3.67
CA ARG A 16 -11.34 -11.04 -2.37
C ARG A 16 -10.00 -10.37 -2.59
N MET A 17 -9.68 -9.43 -1.71
CA MET A 17 -8.40 -8.74 -1.74
C MET A 17 -7.30 -9.68 -1.25
N LYS A 18 -6.19 -9.72 -1.98
CA LYS A 18 -5.07 -10.63 -1.71
C LYS A 18 -4.01 -9.97 -0.84
N ALA A 19 -3.76 -10.53 0.34
CA ALA A 19 -2.81 -10.01 1.31
C ALA A 19 -1.59 -10.93 1.48
N LYS A 20 -0.40 -10.34 1.42
CA LYS A 20 0.87 -10.98 1.79
C LYS A 20 1.35 -10.35 3.09
N VAL A 21 1.52 -11.18 4.13
CA VAL A 21 1.97 -10.73 5.45
C VAL A 21 3.34 -11.30 5.77
N ARG A 22 4.24 -10.45 6.26
CA ARG A 22 5.56 -10.83 6.80
C ARG A 22 5.83 -10.07 8.10
N GLY A 23 6.80 -10.56 8.87
CA GLY A 23 7.20 -9.95 10.14
C GLY A 23 6.62 -10.64 11.38
N ILE A 24 6.94 -10.08 12.53
CA ILE A 24 6.60 -10.67 13.84
C ILE A 24 5.09 -10.73 14.10
N TYR A 25 4.31 -9.78 13.56
CA TYR A 25 2.85 -9.71 13.71
C TYR A 25 2.08 -10.64 12.77
N SER A 26 2.78 -11.43 11.94
CA SER A 26 2.19 -12.19 10.84
C SER A 26 1.04 -13.11 11.25
N THR A 27 1.12 -13.75 12.43
CA THR A 27 0.07 -14.70 12.86
C THR A 27 -1.22 -13.99 13.25
N ALA A 28 -1.14 -12.95 14.08
CA ALA A 28 -2.31 -12.19 14.51
C ALA A 28 -2.98 -11.49 13.31
N LEU A 29 -2.18 -10.85 12.46
CA LEU A 29 -2.69 -10.19 11.25
C LEU A 29 -3.31 -11.17 10.27
N THR A 30 -2.72 -12.36 10.10
CA THR A 30 -3.31 -13.39 9.22
C THR A 30 -4.69 -13.81 9.73
N LYS A 31 -4.84 -14.06 11.04
CA LYS A 31 -6.15 -14.41 11.62
C LYS A 31 -7.17 -13.30 11.34
N LEU A 32 -6.82 -12.06 11.66
CA LEU A 32 -7.70 -10.91 11.50
C LEU A 32 -8.10 -10.67 10.03
N LEU A 33 -7.16 -10.84 9.10
CA LEU A 33 -7.42 -10.73 7.65
C LEU A 33 -8.39 -11.82 7.17
N LEU A 34 -8.21 -13.07 7.60
CA LEU A 34 -9.08 -14.19 7.22
C LEU A 34 -10.51 -13.98 7.75
N GLU A 35 -10.65 -13.52 8.99
CA GLU A 35 -11.95 -13.19 9.61
C GLU A 35 -12.68 -12.05 8.87
N ASN A 36 -11.94 -11.18 8.18
CA ASN A 36 -12.48 -10.07 7.39
C ASN A 36 -12.53 -10.36 5.88
N GLY A 37 -12.44 -11.63 5.47
CA GLY A 37 -12.67 -12.05 4.09
C GLY A 37 -11.52 -11.77 3.11
N PHE A 38 -10.33 -11.41 3.60
CA PHE A 38 -9.12 -11.33 2.76
C PHE A 38 -8.61 -12.73 2.41
N GLU A 39 -7.97 -12.84 1.26
CA GLU A 39 -7.26 -14.04 0.84
C GLU A 39 -5.77 -13.90 1.16
N ILE A 40 -5.16 -14.94 1.72
CA ILE A 40 -3.74 -14.91 2.09
C ILE A 40 -2.91 -15.53 0.96
N VAL A 41 -2.03 -14.72 0.36
CA VAL A 41 -1.12 -15.15 -0.71
C VAL A 41 0.33 -15.14 -0.24
N GLN A 42 1.12 -16.03 -0.83
CA GLN A 42 2.52 -16.25 -0.52
C GLN A 42 2.80 -16.46 1.00
N PRO A 43 1.98 -17.26 1.73
CA PRO A 43 2.17 -17.48 3.15
C PRO A 43 3.48 -18.23 3.44
N SER A 44 4.06 -17.97 4.61
CA SER A 44 5.18 -18.78 5.12
C SER A 44 4.71 -20.19 5.49
N LEU A 45 5.64 -21.15 5.56
CA LEU A 45 5.32 -22.53 5.98
C LEU A 45 4.63 -22.56 7.35
N THR A 46 5.07 -21.72 8.29
CA THR A 46 4.48 -21.60 9.62
C THR A 46 3.02 -21.14 9.55
N ILE A 47 2.72 -20.13 8.73
CA ILE A 47 1.36 -19.61 8.55
C ILE A 47 0.46 -20.62 7.85
N LYS A 48 0.96 -21.32 6.82
CA LYS A 48 0.24 -22.44 6.18
C LYS A 48 -0.19 -23.49 7.18
N LYS A 49 0.73 -23.95 8.03
CA LYS A 49 0.46 -24.97 9.06
C LYS A 49 -0.56 -24.48 10.11
N ARG A 50 -0.42 -23.24 10.60
CA ARG A 50 -1.29 -22.69 11.66
C ARG A 50 -2.74 -22.53 11.21
N PHE A 51 -2.95 -22.05 9.98
CA PHE A 51 -4.28 -21.73 9.46
C PHE A 51 -4.81 -22.72 8.43
N LYS A 52 -4.09 -23.84 8.20
CA LYS A 52 -4.42 -24.87 7.19
C LYS A 52 -4.68 -24.26 5.80
N LEU A 53 -3.82 -23.31 5.42
CA LEU A 53 -3.94 -22.59 4.15
C LEU A 53 -3.23 -23.33 3.02
N ASP A 54 -3.84 -23.30 1.85
CA ASP A 54 -3.20 -23.75 0.62
C ASP A 54 -2.10 -22.79 0.17
N GLY A 55 -1.20 -23.30 -0.66
CA GLY A 55 -0.16 -22.49 -1.27
C GLY A 55 -0.71 -21.66 -2.42
N ASN A 56 -1.14 -20.42 -2.17
CA ASN A 56 -1.35 -19.44 -3.25
C ASN A 56 -0.05 -18.62 -3.48
N GLN A 57 0.43 -18.51 -4.73
CA GLN A 57 1.61 -17.70 -5.11
C GLN A 57 1.28 -16.45 -5.93
N GLU A 58 0.00 -16.15 -6.14
CA GLU A 58 -0.45 -14.99 -6.88
C GLU A 58 0.08 -13.65 -6.32
N PRO A 59 0.14 -12.61 -7.18
CA PRO A 59 0.55 -11.29 -6.75
C PRO A 59 -0.42 -10.72 -5.71
N PRO A 60 0.07 -10.15 -4.59
CA PRO A 60 -0.77 -9.54 -3.58
C PRO A 60 -1.25 -8.15 -4.01
N ASP A 61 -2.49 -7.82 -3.66
CA ASP A 61 -3.04 -6.46 -3.68
C ASP A 61 -2.53 -5.63 -2.50
N LEU A 62 -2.16 -6.31 -1.41
CA LEU A 62 -1.71 -5.73 -0.15
C LEU A 62 -0.47 -6.47 0.39
N LYS A 63 0.61 -5.75 0.65
CA LYS A 63 1.83 -6.24 1.30
C LYS A 63 1.95 -5.58 2.67
N ILE A 64 2.01 -6.40 3.71
CA ILE A 64 2.14 -5.96 5.10
C ILE A 64 3.46 -6.50 5.66
N LYS A 65 4.25 -5.61 6.28
CA LYS A 65 5.49 -5.96 6.97
C LYS A 65 5.61 -5.16 8.26
N ASP A 66 6.25 -5.72 9.27
CA ASP A 66 6.69 -4.98 10.45
C ASP A 66 7.61 -3.80 10.10
N ARG A 67 7.53 -2.76 10.92
CA ARG A 67 8.49 -1.64 10.88
C ARG A 67 9.86 -2.10 11.42
N PHE A 68 10.89 -1.32 11.11
CA PHE A 68 12.26 -1.60 11.57
C PHE A 68 12.40 -1.57 13.10
N ASP A 69 11.69 -0.64 13.76
CA ASP A 69 11.60 -0.53 15.22
C ASP A 69 10.71 -1.60 15.87
N LEU A 70 10.09 -2.48 15.06
CA LEU A 70 9.09 -3.46 15.48
C LEU A 70 7.86 -2.85 16.17
N GLN A 71 7.69 -1.53 16.16
CA GLN A 71 6.57 -0.81 16.77
C GLN A 71 5.50 -0.49 15.72
N GLY A 72 4.84 -1.55 15.24
CA GLY A 72 3.76 -1.49 14.26
C GLY A 72 4.17 -1.98 12.87
N ILE A 73 3.34 -1.65 11.87
CA ILE A 73 3.44 -2.20 10.51
C ILE A 73 3.50 -1.11 9.44
N ARG A 74 4.09 -1.48 8.29
CA ARG A 74 3.99 -0.77 7.02
C ARG A 74 3.16 -1.58 6.05
N VAL A 75 2.32 -0.87 5.32
CA VAL A 75 1.37 -1.45 4.37
C VAL A 75 1.59 -0.78 3.02
N LEU A 76 1.73 -1.59 1.97
CA LEU A 76 1.85 -1.15 0.59
C LEU A 76 0.85 -1.94 -0.25
N GLY A 77 0.06 -1.26 -1.08
CA GLY A 77 -0.95 -1.92 -1.88
C GLY A 77 -1.72 -0.94 -2.74
N THR A 78 -2.76 -1.42 -3.39
CA THR A 78 -3.66 -0.55 -4.15
C THR A 78 -4.43 0.39 -3.20
N PRO A 79 -4.92 1.55 -3.68
CA PRO A 79 -5.73 2.45 -2.87
C PRO A 79 -6.95 1.78 -2.24
N GLU A 80 -7.59 0.87 -2.96
CA GLU A 80 -8.76 0.11 -2.50
C GLU A 80 -8.37 -0.87 -1.40
N ALA A 81 -7.31 -1.66 -1.61
CA ALA A 81 -6.86 -2.66 -0.66
C ALA A 81 -6.36 -2.04 0.65
N THR A 82 -5.62 -0.93 0.55
CA THR A 82 -5.13 -0.20 1.72
C THR A 82 -6.25 0.49 2.50
N SER A 83 -7.27 1.03 1.82
CA SER A 83 -8.42 1.65 2.46
C SER A 83 -9.31 0.63 3.15
N ALA A 84 -9.58 -0.52 2.51
CA ALA A 84 -10.32 -1.61 3.13
C ALA A 84 -9.59 -2.17 4.37
N PHE A 85 -8.26 -2.36 4.27
CA PHE A 85 -7.45 -2.80 5.40
C PHE A 85 -7.44 -1.78 6.55
N GLN A 86 -7.32 -0.48 6.24
CA GLN A 86 -7.40 0.59 7.23
C GLN A 86 -8.76 0.57 7.94
N HIS A 87 -9.86 0.51 7.19
CA HIS A 87 -11.20 0.45 7.77
C HIS A 87 -11.35 -0.78 8.68
N MET A 88 -10.89 -1.95 8.23
CA MET A 88 -10.90 -3.17 9.03
C MET A 88 -10.15 -2.99 10.36
N LEU A 89 -8.95 -2.40 10.34
CA LEU A 89 -8.17 -2.19 11.57
C LEU A 89 -8.91 -1.26 12.55
N HIS A 90 -9.45 -0.14 12.07
CA HIS A 90 -10.21 0.81 12.90
C HIS A 90 -11.50 0.21 13.46
N SER A 91 -12.14 -0.70 12.72
CA SER A 91 -13.35 -1.40 13.20
C SER A 91 -13.04 -2.53 14.18
N SER A 92 -11.83 -3.10 14.15
CA SER A 92 -11.47 -4.29 14.93
C SER A 92 -10.64 -3.97 16.18
N LEU A 93 -10.01 -2.80 16.23
CA LEU A 93 -9.04 -2.41 17.25
C LEU A 93 -9.30 -0.97 17.68
N GLU A 94 -9.44 -0.74 18.98
CA GLU A 94 -9.84 0.58 19.54
C GLU A 94 -8.76 1.65 19.32
N ASP A 95 -7.48 1.33 19.59
CA ASP A 95 -6.38 2.30 19.61
C ASP A 95 -5.47 2.23 18.38
N VAL A 96 -6.02 1.95 17.19
CA VAL A 96 -5.21 1.92 15.96
C VAL A 96 -4.91 3.33 15.45
N LEU A 97 -3.62 3.65 15.34
CA LEU A 97 -3.14 4.85 14.67
C LEU A 97 -2.64 4.52 13.26
N THR A 98 -3.24 5.15 12.25
CA THR A 98 -2.83 5.01 10.84
C THR A 98 -2.33 6.32 10.27
N ARG A 99 -1.16 6.29 9.62
CA ARG A 99 -0.65 7.41 8.83
C ARG A 99 -0.51 7.01 7.37
N ARG A 100 -1.16 7.75 6.48
CA ARG A 100 -1.09 7.55 5.03
C ARG A 100 0.02 8.41 4.43
N TRP A 101 0.83 7.80 3.57
CA TRP A 101 1.77 8.51 2.72
C TRP A 101 1.18 8.57 1.31
N MET A 102 1.02 9.79 0.79
CA MET A 102 0.39 10.00 -0.53
C MET A 102 1.36 9.74 -1.68
N VAL A 103 2.65 9.66 -1.38
CA VAL A 103 3.70 9.30 -2.33
C VAL A 103 4.27 7.93 -1.95
N SER A 104 4.43 7.05 -2.93
CA SER A 104 5.03 5.75 -2.75
C SER A 104 6.54 5.89 -2.79
N VAL A 105 7.22 5.19 -1.87
CA VAL A 105 8.67 5.05 -1.93
C VAL A 105 9.07 4.35 -3.23
N ASP A 106 10.15 4.81 -3.83
CA ASP A 106 10.65 4.43 -5.16
C ASP A 106 9.71 4.86 -6.31
N GLY A 107 8.63 5.58 -6.01
CA GLY A 107 7.69 6.11 -6.99
C GLY A 107 8.29 7.28 -7.76
N ILE A 108 7.99 7.34 -9.07
CA ILE A 108 8.44 8.41 -9.97
C ILE A 108 7.28 9.37 -10.19
N TYR A 109 7.54 10.66 -9.97
CA TYR A 109 6.55 11.72 -10.03
C TYR A 109 7.05 12.86 -10.91
N ARG A 110 6.12 13.48 -11.64
CA ARG A 110 6.35 14.80 -12.23
C ARG A 110 6.04 15.84 -11.15
N GLY A 111 7.08 16.47 -10.64
CA GLY A 111 6.99 17.52 -9.64
C GLY A 111 7.11 18.92 -10.24
N SER A 112 6.62 19.92 -9.53
CA SER A 112 6.83 21.34 -9.86
C SER A 112 7.67 22.04 -8.80
N ILE A 113 8.71 22.76 -9.21
CA ILE A 113 9.57 23.49 -8.28
C ILE A 113 8.79 24.72 -7.79
N LYS A 114 8.58 24.81 -6.47
CA LYS A 114 7.88 25.93 -5.83
C LYS A 114 8.88 26.94 -5.28
N GLU A 115 9.87 26.44 -4.55
CA GLU A 115 10.83 27.24 -3.79
C GLU A 115 12.21 26.61 -3.86
N SER A 116 13.23 27.39 -3.49
CA SER A 116 14.61 26.93 -3.41
C SER A 116 15.35 27.67 -2.30
N ASP A 117 16.21 26.97 -1.56
CA ASP A 117 17.15 27.56 -0.61
C ASP A 117 18.59 27.49 -1.17
N GLU A 118 19.62 27.68 -0.35
CA GLU A 118 21.03 27.61 -0.80
C GLU A 118 21.43 26.24 -1.37
N HIS A 119 20.84 25.14 -0.88
CA HIS A 119 21.28 23.77 -1.18
C HIS A 119 20.20 22.88 -1.83
N PHE A 120 18.92 23.23 -1.65
CA PHE A 120 17.79 22.38 -1.98
C PHE A 120 16.74 23.10 -2.83
N LEU A 121 15.98 22.29 -3.57
CA LEU A 121 14.75 22.67 -4.24
C LEU A 121 13.57 22.00 -3.54
N TYR A 122 12.50 22.75 -3.36
CA TYR A 122 11.23 22.26 -2.83
C TYR A 122 10.29 21.98 -3.98
N VAL A 123 10.01 20.70 -4.18
CA VAL A 123 9.28 20.17 -5.33
C VAL A 123 7.90 19.70 -4.86
N ASP A 124 6.85 20.35 -5.35
CA ASP A 124 5.47 19.91 -5.15
C ASP A 124 5.19 18.68 -6.02
N LEU A 125 4.91 17.55 -5.36
CA LEU A 125 4.60 16.26 -5.97
C LEU A 125 3.09 16.07 -6.20
N GLY A 126 2.29 17.10 -5.89
CA GLY A 126 0.85 17.05 -5.84
C GLY A 126 0.34 16.55 -4.49
N CYS A 127 -0.98 16.63 -4.32
CA CYS A 127 -1.67 16.13 -3.11
C CYS A 127 -1.17 16.75 -1.79
N GLY A 128 -0.63 17.97 -1.84
CA GLY A 128 -0.08 18.65 -0.67
C GLY A 128 1.24 18.07 -0.15
N VAL A 129 1.94 17.24 -0.95
CA VAL A 129 3.26 16.71 -0.60
C VAL A 129 4.35 17.50 -1.28
N THR A 130 5.24 18.10 -0.49
CA THR A 130 6.46 18.75 -0.97
C THR A 130 7.67 17.87 -0.67
N GLY A 131 8.39 17.47 -1.71
CA GLY A 131 9.67 16.79 -1.64
C GLY A 131 10.83 17.78 -1.60
N ARG A 132 11.96 17.35 -1.04
CA ARG A 132 13.21 18.11 -1.01
C ARG A 132 14.23 17.42 -1.93
N LEU A 133 14.74 18.15 -2.91
CA LEU A 133 15.70 17.67 -3.91
C LEU A 133 17.00 18.46 -3.78
N SER A 134 18.17 17.81 -3.86
CA SER A 134 19.45 18.53 -3.81
C SER A 134 19.69 19.28 -5.11
N LYS A 135 20.18 20.53 -5.05
CA LYS A 135 20.56 21.28 -6.26
C LYS A 135 21.68 20.61 -7.04
N SER A 136 22.54 19.83 -6.37
CA SER A 136 23.61 19.06 -7.01
C SER A 136 23.10 17.94 -7.92
N GLU A 137 21.87 17.47 -7.73
CA GLU A 137 21.26 16.40 -8.52
C GLU A 137 20.56 16.94 -9.77
N VAL A 138 20.49 18.26 -9.91
CA VAL A 138 19.83 18.93 -11.02
C VAL A 138 20.90 19.35 -12.03
N THR A 139 21.03 18.59 -13.11
CA THR A 139 22.09 18.76 -14.10
C THR A 139 21.83 19.92 -15.07
N ASP A 140 20.59 20.38 -15.16
CA ASP A 140 20.19 21.51 -16.00
C ASP A 140 19.41 22.52 -15.18
N GLY A 141 19.63 23.83 -15.41
CA GLY A 141 18.76 24.91 -14.95
C GLY A 141 17.38 24.89 -15.63
N GLY A 142 16.84 23.68 -15.79
CA GLY A 142 15.70 23.29 -16.57
C GLY A 142 14.37 23.75 -15.96
N PRO A 143 13.27 23.50 -16.69
CA PRO A 143 12.00 24.15 -16.50
C PRO A 143 11.45 24.00 -15.08
N ARG A 144 10.41 24.78 -14.75
CA ARG A 144 9.66 24.77 -13.48
C ARG A 144 9.11 23.38 -13.06
N GLN A 145 9.39 22.33 -13.82
CA GLN A 145 8.95 20.95 -13.64
C GLN A 145 10.12 19.98 -13.76
N VAL A 146 10.14 18.97 -12.90
CA VAL A 146 11.18 17.95 -12.80
C VAL A 146 10.54 16.58 -12.65
N ILE A 147 11.20 15.54 -13.17
CA ILE A 147 10.85 14.15 -12.86
C ILE A 147 11.72 13.72 -11.68
N VAL A 148 11.10 13.29 -10.59
CA VAL A 148 11.80 12.93 -9.35
C VAL A 148 11.37 11.55 -8.89
N GLN A 149 12.31 10.82 -8.31
CA GLN A 149 12.06 9.55 -7.65
C GLN A 149 12.07 9.76 -6.14
N VAL A 150 11.07 9.21 -5.45
CA VAL A 150 11.02 9.29 -3.98
C VAL A 150 11.99 8.29 -3.39
N GLU A 151 13.13 8.78 -2.91
CA GLU A 151 14.13 7.91 -2.30
C GLU A 151 13.74 7.43 -0.90
N ARG A 152 14.22 6.22 -0.59
CA ARG A 152 14.02 5.58 0.70
C ARG A 152 15.15 6.00 1.65
N LYS A 153 14.94 7.06 2.43
CA LYS A 153 15.89 7.40 3.50
C LYS A 153 15.89 6.30 4.56
N ARG A 154 16.99 5.54 4.64
CA ARG A 154 17.26 4.64 5.77
C ARG A 154 17.55 5.55 6.96
N LEU A 155 16.67 5.52 7.96
CA LEU A 155 16.92 6.07 9.30
C LEU A 155 17.51 4.97 10.16
#